data_AF-A0A4D4JH36-F1
#
_entry.id   AF-A0A4D4JH36-F1
#
_cell.length_a   1.000
_cell.length_b   1.000
_cell.length_c   1.000
_cell.angle_alpha   90.00
_cell.angle_beta   90.00
_cell.angle_gamma   90.00
#
_symmetry.space_group_name_H-M   'P 1'
#
loop_
_entity.id
_entity.type
_entity.pdbx_description
1 polymer ?
#
loop_
_entity_poly.entity_id
_entity_poly.type
_entity_poly.pdbx_seq_one_letter_code
_entity_poly.pdbx_strand_id
1 'polypeptide(L)'
;MSTTAFPQTFTPTVTGPHTIYAVYDGASISCLPSVGTTTVTVTTGNPPPCTQTISGVQFGNVTTSGSLCLTPGSRVFGNVTVTGGTLNAQGAQVTGNVTVTGGTGVLVCTTSVGGNLTVTGVNGAVLIGDAGDDPGSACGGNRIAGSATLTNNTGSLEFSANQVGGNVMVNNNDTTTAATPPEPTATELEANTIRGNLGCFGNTVNGATVANNPTNDGNPNTVGGTRSGQCTGL
;
A
#
# COMPACT_ATOMS: atom_id res chain seq x y z
N MET A 1 -27.76 35.25 5.69
CA MET A 1 -27.14 34.34 4.72
C MET A 1 -27.10 32.96 5.36
N SER A 2 -27.81 32.00 4.79
CA SER A 2 -27.80 30.62 5.28
C SER A 2 -26.62 29.90 4.64
N THR A 3 -25.60 29.56 5.42
CA THR A 3 -24.50 28.71 4.96
C THR A 3 -24.97 27.27 5.03
N THR A 4 -25.47 26.74 3.92
CA THR A 4 -25.73 25.31 3.81
C THR A 4 -24.38 24.62 3.61
N ALA A 5 -23.80 24.11 4.69
CA ALA A 5 -22.62 23.25 4.59
C ALA A 5 -23.08 21.93 3.94
N PHE A 6 -22.47 21.57 2.81
CA PHE A 6 -22.55 20.21 2.27
C PHE A 6 -21.44 19.40 2.93
N PRO A 7 -21.73 18.56 3.93
CA PRO A 7 -20.69 17.72 4.52
C PRO A 7 -20.25 16.69 3.49
N GLN A 8 -19.08 16.91 2.89
CA GLN A 8 -18.36 15.86 2.16
C GLN A 8 -17.44 15.16 3.15
N THR A 9 -17.57 13.84 3.25
CA THR A 9 -16.67 13.04 4.08
C THR A 9 -15.48 12.65 3.23
N PHE A 10 -14.30 13.16 3.58
CA PHE A 10 -13.02 12.72 3.02
C PHE A 10 -12.33 11.82 4.05
N THR A 11 -12.06 10.58 3.67
CA THR A 11 -11.35 9.61 4.51
C THR A 11 -10.02 9.29 3.83
N PRO A 12 -8.93 10.02 4.14
CA PRO A 12 -7.66 9.73 3.51
C PRO A 12 -7.14 8.35 3.94
N THR A 13 -6.60 7.61 2.98
CA THR A 13 -6.05 6.26 3.17
C THR A 13 -4.57 6.26 3.56
N VAL A 14 -3.88 7.38 3.36
CA VAL A 14 -2.47 7.58 3.73
C VAL A 14 -2.28 8.82 4.61
N THR A 15 -1.30 8.75 5.52
CA THR A 15 -0.90 9.89 6.35
C THR A 15 -0.09 10.88 5.49
N GLY A 16 -0.50 12.14 5.44
CA GLY A 16 0.22 13.16 4.70
C GLY A 16 -0.56 14.48 4.55
N PRO A 17 0.07 15.54 4.03
CA PRO A 17 -0.65 16.73 3.62
C PRO A 17 -1.55 16.39 2.42
N HIS A 18 -2.86 16.63 2.57
CA HIS A 18 -3.83 16.44 1.49
C HIS A 18 -4.35 17.81 1.03
N THR A 19 -4.46 18.00 -0.28
CA THR A 19 -5.10 19.20 -0.84
C THR A 19 -6.54 18.86 -1.18
N ILE A 20 -7.49 19.36 -0.39
CA ILE A 20 -8.92 19.19 -0.65
C ILE A 20 -9.41 20.39 -1.45
N TYR A 21 -10.02 20.14 -2.60
CA TYR A 21 -10.64 21.19 -3.43
C TYR A 21 -12.12 21.32 -3.09
N ALA A 22 -12.53 22.49 -2.60
CA ALA A 22 -13.93 22.88 -2.53
C ALA A 22 -14.23 23.84 -3.68
N VAL A 23 -14.75 23.31 -4.80
CA VAL A 23 -15.12 24.11 -5.96
C VAL A 23 -16.58 24.54 -5.83
N TYR A 24 -16.82 25.84 -5.71
CA TYR A 24 -18.13 26.44 -5.94
C TYR A 24 -18.12 27.07 -7.33
N ASP A 25 -19.02 26.62 -8.21
CA ASP A 25 -19.08 26.98 -9.62
C ASP A 25 -19.78 28.33 -9.90
N GLY A 26 -20.28 28.99 -8.86
CA GLY A 26 -20.97 30.28 -9.01
C GLY A 26 -22.44 30.16 -9.44
N ALA A 27 -23.09 29.01 -9.26
CA ALA A 27 -24.47 28.77 -9.71
C ALA A 27 -25.56 29.71 -9.10
N SER A 28 -25.22 30.61 -8.18
CA SER A 28 -26.13 31.65 -7.69
C SER A 28 -25.58 33.06 -7.93
N ILE A 29 -26.45 33.99 -8.32
CA ILE A 29 -26.10 35.38 -8.71
C ILE A 29 -25.43 36.20 -7.60
N SER A 30 -25.44 35.70 -6.36
CA SER A 30 -24.93 36.38 -5.17
C SER A 30 -23.54 35.91 -4.73
N CYS A 31 -22.98 34.86 -5.36
CA CYS A 31 -21.71 34.28 -4.94
C CYS A 31 -20.80 34.07 -6.15
N LEU A 32 -19.62 34.70 -6.14
CA LEU A 32 -18.58 34.44 -7.13
C LEU A 32 -18.06 32.99 -6.98
N PRO A 33 -17.54 32.39 -8.06
CA PRO A 33 -16.85 31.10 -7.98
C PRO A 33 -15.72 31.12 -6.95
N SER A 34 -15.44 29.96 -6.34
CA SER A 34 -14.29 29.82 -5.43
C SER A 34 -12.99 30.18 -6.15
N VAL A 35 -12.26 31.19 -5.67
CA VAL A 35 -10.90 31.55 -6.14
C VAL A 35 -9.80 31.18 -5.15
N GLY A 36 -10.17 30.68 -3.96
CA GLY A 36 -9.24 30.35 -2.88
C GLY A 36 -9.07 28.84 -2.72
N THR A 37 -7.83 28.42 -2.50
CA THR A 37 -7.48 27.08 -2.06
C THR A 37 -7.15 27.10 -0.57
N THR A 38 -7.67 26.14 0.20
CA THR A 38 -7.26 25.91 1.58
C THR A 38 -6.61 24.54 1.67
N THR A 39 -5.37 24.50 2.16
CA THR A 39 -4.70 23.23 2.46
C THR A 39 -5.18 22.73 3.80
N VAL A 40 -5.70 21.50 3.85
CA VAL A 40 -6.06 20.83 5.11
C VAL A 40 -5.06 19.73 5.36
N THR A 41 -4.20 19.90 6.36
CA THR A 41 -3.35 18.80 6.80
C THR A 41 -4.23 17.78 7.52
N VAL A 42 -4.63 16.73 6.81
CA VAL A 42 -5.33 15.61 7.43
C VAL A 42 -4.28 14.67 8.02
N THR A 43 -3.97 14.86 9.30
CA THR A 43 -3.36 13.80 10.11
C THR A 43 -4.43 12.75 10.38
N THR A 44 -4.58 11.77 9.50
CA THR A 44 -5.24 10.53 9.89
C THR A 44 -4.41 9.92 11.01
N GLY A 45 -5.02 9.71 12.17
CA GLY A 45 -4.49 8.80 13.20
C GLY A 45 -4.55 7.33 12.74
N ASN A 46 -4.35 7.09 11.45
CA ASN A 46 -4.36 5.80 10.79
C ASN A 46 -3.05 5.69 9.98
N PRO A 47 -2.18 4.72 10.28
CA PRO A 47 -2.40 3.70 11.29
C PRO A 47 -2.48 4.27 12.72
N PRO A 48 -3.30 3.69 13.61
CA PRO A 48 -3.30 4.03 15.03
C PRO A 48 -1.86 4.09 15.55
N PRO A 49 -1.56 4.97 16.53
CA PRO A 49 -0.21 5.08 17.07
C PRO A 49 0.34 3.69 17.38
N CYS A 50 1.57 3.46 16.94
CA CYS A 50 2.18 2.14 17.04
C CYS A 50 2.21 1.67 18.49
N THR A 51 1.59 0.52 18.73
CA THR A 51 1.61 -0.16 20.03
C THR A 51 3.00 -0.68 20.36
N GLN A 52 3.81 -0.96 19.33
CA GLN A 52 5.21 -1.33 19.44
C GLN A 52 6.01 -0.56 18.39
N THR A 53 7.12 0.03 18.82
CA THR A 53 8.05 0.75 17.95
C THR A 53 9.46 0.22 18.13
N ILE A 54 10.12 -0.14 17.03
CA ILE A 54 11.53 -0.54 17.00
C ILE A 54 12.31 0.55 16.26
N SER A 55 13.26 1.18 16.94
CA SER A 55 14.06 2.28 16.38
C SER A 55 15.56 2.00 16.26
N GLY A 56 16.01 0.84 16.71
CA GLY A 56 17.41 0.44 16.70
C GLY A 56 17.57 -1.02 16.29
N VAL A 57 18.57 -1.66 16.89
CA VAL A 57 18.84 -3.08 16.69
C VAL A 57 17.95 -3.92 17.59
N GLN A 58 17.21 -4.85 17.01
CA GLN A 58 16.46 -5.89 17.70
C GLN A 58 17.03 -7.26 17.32
N PHE A 59 17.40 -8.05 18.32
CA PHE A 59 17.79 -9.45 18.11
C PHE A 59 16.60 -10.38 18.34
N GLY A 60 16.52 -11.44 17.54
CA GLY A 60 15.42 -12.39 17.60
C GLY A 60 14.16 -11.89 16.91
N ASN A 61 13.10 -12.69 17.04
CA ASN A 61 11.84 -12.45 16.35
C ASN A 61 11.03 -11.34 17.05
N VAL A 62 10.36 -10.53 16.25
CA VAL A 62 9.35 -9.56 16.68
C VAL A 62 7.97 -10.13 16.33
N THR A 63 7.10 -10.24 17.32
CA THR A 63 5.73 -10.69 17.12
C THR A 63 4.79 -9.78 17.88
N THR A 64 3.76 -9.29 17.21
CA THR A 64 2.72 -8.46 17.83
C THR A 64 1.36 -8.69 17.19
N SER A 65 0.30 -8.45 17.97
CA SER A 65 -1.07 -8.38 17.47
C SER A 65 -1.58 -6.95 17.29
N GLY A 66 -0.80 -5.96 17.70
CA GLY A 66 -1.11 -4.54 17.54
C GLY A 66 -0.32 -3.89 16.41
N SER A 67 -0.44 -2.58 16.28
CA SER A 67 0.31 -1.77 15.33
C SER A 67 1.82 -1.81 15.62
N LEU A 68 2.63 -2.19 14.63
CA LEU A 68 4.09 -2.23 14.68
C LEU A 68 4.70 -1.13 13.80
N CYS A 69 5.57 -0.32 14.38
CA CYS A 69 6.42 0.62 13.65
C CYS A 69 7.87 0.13 13.66
N LEU A 70 8.45 -0.04 12.48
CA LEU A 70 9.90 -0.15 12.29
C LEU A 70 10.37 1.18 11.73
N THR A 71 11.04 1.98 12.55
CA THR A 71 11.45 3.33 12.14
C THR A 71 12.63 3.28 11.16
N PRO A 72 12.90 4.37 10.43
CA PRO A 72 14.09 4.46 9.58
C PRO A 72 15.36 4.07 10.30
N GLY A 73 16.15 3.19 9.67
CA GLY A 73 17.42 2.68 10.22
C GLY A 73 17.29 1.54 11.24
N SER A 74 16.08 1.14 11.63
CA SER A 74 15.88 -0.01 12.51
C SER A 74 16.33 -1.32 11.85
N ARG A 75 16.84 -2.26 12.67
CA ARG A 75 17.42 -3.53 12.21
C ARG A 75 16.89 -4.68 13.06
N VAL A 76 16.10 -5.57 12.48
CA VAL A 76 15.59 -6.78 13.12
C VAL A 76 16.38 -7.99 12.62
N PHE A 77 17.16 -8.60 13.52
CA PHE A 77 17.88 -9.85 13.28
C PHE A 77 17.01 -11.05 13.63
N GLY A 78 15.95 -11.24 12.86
CA GLY A 78 14.93 -12.25 13.07
C GLY A 78 13.74 -12.06 12.15
N ASN A 79 12.67 -12.78 12.42
CA ASN A 79 11.39 -12.63 11.71
C ASN A 79 10.55 -11.51 12.34
N VAL A 80 9.72 -10.87 11.52
CA VAL A 80 8.67 -9.94 11.95
C VAL A 80 7.32 -10.57 11.65
N THR A 81 6.45 -10.64 12.65
CA THR A 81 5.09 -11.16 12.50
C THR A 81 4.09 -10.20 13.14
N VAL A 82 3.13 -9.74 12.35
CA VAL A 82 2.01 -8.90 12.78
C VAL A 82 0.71 -9.65 12.54
N THR A 83 -0.17 -9.77 13.53
CA THR A 83 -1.45 -10.47 13.40
C THR A 83 -2.61 -9.62 13.88
N GLY A 84 -3.49 -9.19 12.97
CA GLY A 84 -4.66 -8.35 13.28
C GLY A 84 -4.35 -6.86 13.49
N GLY A 85 -3.07 -6.50 13.62
CA GLY A 85 -2.60 -5.12 13.72
C GLY A 85 -2.16 -4.53 12.38
N THR A 86 -1.53 -3.36 12.42
CA THR A 86 -0.92 -2.71 11.25
C THR A 86 0.59 -2.86 11.25
N LEU A 87 1.21 -2.83 10.06
CA LEU A 87 2.66 -2.73 9.91
C LEU A 87 3.00 -1.40 9.24
N ASN A 88 3.90 -0.63 9.85
CA ASN A 88 4.57 0.50 9.22
C ASN A 88 6.08 0.27 9.29
N ALA A 89 6.69 -0.10 8.17
CA ALA A 89 8.12 -0.31 8.03
C ALA A 89 8.69 0.68 7.02
N GLN A 90 9.46 1.65 7.50
CA GLN A 90 10.06 2.69 6.67
C GLN A 90 11.56 2.66 6.84
N GLY A 91 12.33 2.49 5.76
CA GLY A 91 13.79 2.51 5.83
C GLY A 91 14.38 1.43 6.75
N ALA A 92 13.66 0.33 6.99
CA ALA A 92 14.03 -0.70 7.94
C ALA A 92 14.82 -1.84 7.29
N GLN A 93 15.48 -2.65 8.12
CA GLN A 93 16.15 -3.88 7.69
C GLN A 93 15.65 -5.04 8.54
N VAL A 94 15.07 -6.07 7.90
CA VAL A 94 14.65 -7.32 8.55
C VAL A 94 15.44 -8.45 7.91
N THR A 95 16.28 -9.17 8.66
CA THR A 95 17.09 -10.25 8.08
C THR A 95 16.29 -11.51 7.79
N GLY A 96 15.18 -11.72 8.52
CA GLY A 96 14.29 -12.85 8.35
C GLY A 96 13.09 -12.54 7.46
N ASN A 97 12.01 -13.28 7.70
CA ASN A 97 10.73 -13.10 7.02
C ASN A 97 9.92 -11.96 7.63
N VAL A 98 9.08 -11.33 6.82
CA VAL A 98 8.02 -10.42 7.27
C VAL A 98 6.68 -11.07 6.94
N THR A 99 5.83 -11.24 7.96
CA THR A 99 4.50 -11.83 7.81
C THR A 99 3.46 -10.92 8.45
N VAL A 100 2.47 -10.50 7.69
CA VAL A 100 1.30 -9.78 8.18
C VAL A 100 0.05 -10.58 7.86
N THR A 101 -0.76 -10.86 8.87
CA THR A 101 -2.01 -11.60 8.74
C THR A 101 -3.15 -10.80 9.35
N GLY A 102 -4.18 -10.47 8.56
CA GLY A 102 -5.29 -9.64 9.01
C GLY A 102 -4.90 -8.18 9.22
N GLY A 103 -5.76 -7.43 9.90
CA GLY A 103 -5.51 -6.03 10.25
C GLY A 103 -5.87 -5.06 9.14
N THR A 104 -5.66 -3.77 9.40
CA THR A 104 -6.24 -2.67 8.61
C THR A 104 -5.22 -1.89 7.78
N GLY A 105 -3.95 -2.30 7.76
CA GLY A 105 -2.93 -1.53 7.06
C GLY A 105 -1.54 -2.14 7.04
N VAL A 106 -0.90 -2.07 5.89
CA VAL A 106 0.51 -2.41 5.67
C VAL A 106 1.15 -1.29 4.86
N LEU A 107 2.19 -0.69 5.42
CA LEU A 107 3.06 0.26 4.75
C LEU A 107 4.50 -0.26 4.83
N VAL A 108 5.11 -0.53 3.68
CA VAL A 108 6.49 -0.99 3.59
C VAL A 108 7.21 -0.16 2.53
N CYS A 109 8.07 0.75 2.98
CA CYS A 109 8.78 1.70 2.13
C CYS A 109 10.28 1.64 2.40
N THR A 110 11.09 1.64 1.34
CA THR A 110 12.56 1.68 1.38
C THR A 110 13.14 0.63 2.34
N THR A 111 12.48 -0.52 2.46
CA THR A 111 12.78 -1.55 3.45
C THR A 111 13.48 -2.74 2.79
N SER A 112 14.45 -3.32 3.50
CA SER A 112 15.11 -4.56 3.07
C SER A 112 14.61 -5.74 3.89
N VAL A 113 14.04 -6.74 3.23
CA VAL A 113 13.63 -8.03 3.79
C VAL A 113 14.55 -9.12 3.28
N GLY A 114 15.27 -9.78 4.18
CA GLY A 114 16.23 -10.85 3.87
C GLY A 114 15.57 -12.19 3.56
N GLY A 115 14.33 -12.40 4.03
CA GLY A 115 13.51 -13.57 3.73
C GLY A 115 12.34 -13.26 2.80
N ASN A 116 11.24 -13.97 3.02
CA ASN A 116 9.98 -13.77 2.31
C ASN A 116 9.16 -12.63 2.92
N LEU A 117 8.35 -11.97 2.08
CA LEU A 117 7.29 -11.06 2.49
C LEU A 117 5.94 -11.73 2.24
N THR A 118 5.15 -11.93 3.28
CA THR A 118 3.80 -12.50 3.19
C THR A 118 2.80 -11.54 3.80
N VAL A 119 1.79 -11.14 3.02
CA VAL A 119 0.68 -10.29 3.46
C VAL A 119 -0.63 -10.98 3.13
N THR A 120 -1.44 -11.27 4.13
CA THR A 120 -2.65 -12.07 3.96
C THR A 120 -3.82 -11.54 4.75
N GLY A 121 -4.99 -11.42 4.11
CA GLY A 121 -6.23 -11.08 4.82
C GLY A 121 -6.29 -9.67 5.40
N VAL A 122 -5.40 -8.76 5.00
CA VAL A 122 -5.46 -7.34 5.39
C VAL A 122 -6.71 -6.74 4.76
N ASN A 123 -7.53 -6.02 5.53
CA ASN A 123 -8.81 -5.45 5.09
C ASN A 123 -8.80 -3.92 4.90
N GLY A 124 -7.61 -3.33 4.90
CA GLY A 124 -7.39 -1.93 4.60
C GLY A 124 -6.22 -1.77 3.61
N ALA A 125 -5.57 -0.61 3.62
CA ALA A 125 -4.55 -0.29 2.62
C ALA A 125 -3.30 -1.16 2.75
N VAL A 126 -2.88 -1.77 1.65
CA VAL A 126 -1.58 -2.44 1.51
C VAL A 126 -0.76 -1.65 0.50
N LEU A 127 0.25 -0.93 0.98
CA LEU A 127 1.19 -0.17 0.17
C LEU A 127 2.60 -0.72 0.41
N ILE A 128 3.18 -1.35 -0.61
CA ILE A 128 4.51 -1.95 -0.56
C ILE A 128 5.33 -1.39 -1.72
N GLY A 129 6.00 -0.27 -1.47
CA GLY A 129 6.69 0.49 -2.50
C GLY A 129 5.72 1.18 -3.47
N ASP A 130 6.26 2.18 -4.17
CA ASP A 130 5.58 3.13 -5.05
C ASP A 130 6.57 3.59 -6.13
N ALA A 131 6.12 3.70 -7.38
CA ALA A 131 6.97 4.08 -8.51
C ALA A 131 7.16 5.60 -8.67
N GLY A 132 6.50 6.42 -7.85
CA GLY A 132 6.54 7.87 -7.86
C GLY A 132 5.67 8.50 -8.94
N ASP A 133 4.79 7.73 -9.54
CA ASP A 133 3.72 8.16 -10.44
C ASP A 133 2.50 8.71 -9.68
N ASP A 134 2.33 8.30 -8.43
CA ASP A 134 1.31 8.80 -7.52
C ASP A 134 1.72 10.14 -6.84
N PRO A 135 0.99 11.24 -7.07
CA PRO A 135 1.30 12.53 -6.47
C PRO A 135 1.11 12.51 -4.95
N GLY A 136 2.23 12.57 -4.21
CA GLY A 136 2.22 12.69 -2.75
C GLY A 136 2.49 11.38 -2.00
N SER A 137 2.65 10.26 -2.72
CA SER A 137 3.21 9.05 -2.15
C SER A 137 4.75 9.13 -2.16
N ALA A 138 5.37 8.92 -1.00
CA ALA A 138 6.83 8.93 -0.85
C ALA A 138 7.36 7.53 -0.52
N CYS A 139 6.62 6.48 -0.89
CA CYS A 139 6.93 5.12 -0.50
C CYS A 139 7.95 4.47 -1.43
N GLY A 140 9.24 4.79 -1.27
CA GLY A 140 10.28 4.19 -2.13
C GLY A 140 10.23 2.66 -2.17
N GLY A 141 10.56 2.08 -3.32
CA GLY A 141 10.59 0.63 -3.54
C GLY A 141 11.44 -0.17 -2.55
N ASN A 142 11.12 -1.44 -2.37
CA ASN A 142 11.76 -2.32 -1.38
C ASN A 142 12.72 -3.33 -2.01
N ARG A 143 13.56 -3.94 -1.17
CA ARG A 143 14.37 -5.12 -1.54
C ARG A 143 13.87 -6.33 -0.76
N ILE A 144 13.35 -7.33 -1.46
CA ILE A 144 12.88 -8.59 -0.90
C ILE A 144 13.75 -9.71 -1.46
N ALA A 145 14.65 -10.25 -0.65
CA ALA A 145 15.58 -11.27 -1.11
C ALA A 145 14.89 -12.62 -1.42
N GLY A 146 13.81 -12.94 -0.69
CA GLY A 146 12.97 -14.10 -0.94
C GLY A 146 11.83 -13.83 -1.93
N SER A 147 10.72 -14.54 -1.73
CA SER A 147 9.48 -14.38 -2.50
C SER A 147 8.52 -13.39 -1.81
N ALA A 148 7.63 -12.79 -2.59
CA ALA A 148 6.50 -12.02 -2.08
C ALA A 148 5.18 -12.76 -2.33
N THR A 149 4.29 -12.76 -1.35
CA THR A 149 2.96 -13.36 -1.47
C THR A 149 1.91 -12.43 -0.86
N LEU A 150 0.97 -11.99 -1.68
CA LEU A 150 -0.13 -11.12 -1.30
C LEU A 150 -1.44 -11.85 -1.59
N THR A 151 -2.15 -12.27 -0.55
CA THR A 151 -3.29 -13.17 -0.71
C THR A 151 -4.50 -12.76 0.12
N ASN A 152 -5.71 -12.86 -0.44
CA ASN A 152 -6.97 -12.61 0.27
C ASN A 152 -7.06 -11.22 0.94
N ASN A 153 -6.31 -10.24 0.46
CA ASN A 153 -6.40 -8.88 1.00
C ASN A 153 -7.62 -8.17 0.39
N THR A 154 -8.27 -7.34 1.20
CA THR A 154 -9.39 -6.48 0.81
C THR A 154 -9.05 -5.03 1.18
N GLY A 155 -9.51 -4.06 0.40
CA GLY A 155 -9.07 -2.66 0.53
C GLY A 155 -8.32 -2.19 -0.71
N SER A 156 -7.29 -1.35 -0.56
CA SER A 156 -6.38 -1.03 -1.67
C SER A 156 -5.14 -1.91 -1.59
N LEU A 157 -4.57 -2.25 -2.75
CA LEU A 157 -3.36 -3.05 -2.83
C LEU A 157 -2.47 -2.50 -3.92
N GLU A 158 -1.31 -2.03 -3.50
CA GLU A 158 -0.22 -1.61 -4.37
C GLU A 158 1.06 -2.36 -3.97
N PHE A 159 1.69 -2.95 -4.97
CA PHE A 159 3.02 -3.54 -4.87
C PHE A 159 3.86 -2.99 -6.02
N SER A 160 4.55 -1.87 -5.77
CA SER A 160 5.26 -1.14 -6.81
C SER A 160 6.76 -0.93 -6.51
N ALA A 161 7.55 -0.79 -7.58
CA ALA A 161 8.98 -0.49 -7.54
C ALA A 161 9.86 -1.45 -6.73
N ASN A 162 9.42 -2.69 -6.48
CA ASN A 162 10.16 -3.64 -5.64
C ASN A 162 11.19 -4.46 -6.42
N GLN A 163 12.31 -4.79 -5.78
CA GLN A 163 13.27 -5.79 -6.23
C GLN A 163 13.05 -7.10 -5.48
N VAL A 164 12.51 -8.11 -6.17
CA VAL A 164 12.16 -9.42 -5.60
C VAL A 164 13.11 -10.49 -6.13
N GLY A 165 13.80 -11.18 -5.21
CA GLY A 165 14.74 -12.24 -5.55
C GLY A 165 14.09 -13.56 -5.92
N GLY A 166 12.89 -13.82 -5.41
CA GLY A 166 12.09 -15.02 -5.67
C GLY A 166 10.89 -14.77 -6.56
N ASN A 167 9.82 -15.53 -6.31
CA ASN A 167 8.55 -15.41 -7.03
C ASN A 167 7.69 -14.30 -6.41
N VAL A 168 6.78 -13.75 -7.21
CA VAL A 168 5.67 -12.92 -6.72
C VAL A 168 4.37 -13.66 -7.02
N MET A 169 3.55 -13.83 -5.98
CA MET A 169 2.21 -14.40 -6.08
C MET A 169 1.18 -13.42 -5.52
N VAL A 170 0.22 -13.03 -6.36
CA VAL A 170 -0.87 -12.11 -6.01
C VAL A 170 -2.19 -12.86 -6.23
N ASN A 171 -2.81 -13.35 -5.17
CA ASN A 171 -3.89 -14.33 -5.30
C ASN A 171 -5.14 -13.94 -4.49
N ASN A 172 -6.31 -14.02 -5.12
CA ASN A 172 -7.61 -13.82 -4.48
C ASN A 172 -7.71 -12.49 -3.69
N ASN A 173 -7.03 -11.43 -4.12
CA ASN A 173 -7.20 -10.11 -3.53
C ASN A 173 -8.43 -9.45 -4.14
N ASP A 174 -9.23 -8.78 -3.33
CA ASP A 174 -10.44 -8.08 -3.78
C ASP A 174 -10.35 -6.61 -3.40
N THR A 175 -9.92 -5.78 -4.34
CA THR A 175 -9.74 -4.35 -4.07
C THR A 175 -11.10 -3.66 -4.07
N THR A 176 -11.47 -3.07 -2.93
CA THR A 176 -12.79 -2.44 -2.69
C THR A 176 -12.70 -0.94 -2.51
N THR A 177 -11.49 -0.43 -2.32
CA THR A 177 -11.16 0.99 -2.26
C THR A 177 -10.11 1.29 -3.30
N ALA A 178 -10.16 2.47 -3.91
CA ALA A 178 -9.07 2.93 -4.78
C ALA A 178 -7.74 2.85 -4.03
N ALA A 179 -6.66 2.50 -4.75
CA ALA A 179 -5.33 2.90 -4.33
C ALA A 179 -5.29 4.43 -4.18
N THR A 180 -4.23 4.97 -3.61
CA THR A 180 -4.14 6.41 -3.41
C THR A 180 -4.48 7.19 -4.69
N PRO A 181 -5.09 8.38 -4.59
CA PRO A 181 -5.52 9.09 -5.80
C PRO A 181 -4.30 9.43 -6.68
N PRO A 182 -4.36 9.20 -8.00
CA PRO A 182 -5.55 9.08 -8.83
C PRO A 182 -5.78 7.71 -9.50
N GLU A 183 -5.37 6.59 -8.91
CA GLU A 183 -5.42 5.32 -9.66
C GLU A 183 -6.69 4.48 -9.42
N PRO A 184 -7.11 3.65 -10.40
CA PRO A 184 -8.38 2.92 -10.36
C PRO A 184 -8.47 1.95 -9.16
N THR A 185 -9.67 1.47 -8.86
CA THR A 185 -9.94 0.49 -7.79
C THR A 185 -9.31 -0.89 -8.01
N ALA A 186 -8.27 -1.01 -8.83
CA ALA A 186 -7.60 -2.27 -9.16
C ALA A 186 -6.49 -2.61 -8.15
N THR A 187 -6.04 -3.86 -8.20
CA THR A 187 -4.75 -4.24 -7.61
C THR A 187 -3.66 -3.69 -8.51
N GLU A 188 -2.74 -2.92 -7.95
CA GLU A 188 -1.59 -2.38 -8.66
C GLU A 188 -0.36 -3.25 -8.44
N LEU A 189 0.24 -3.63 -9.57
CA LEU A 189 1.46 -4.40 -9.62
C LEU A 189 2.32 -3.88 -10.76
N GLU A 190 3.27 -3.01 -10.42
CA GLU A 190 4.02 -2.25 -11.40
C GLU A 190 5.46 -1.97 -11.00
N ALA A 191 6.28 -1.60 -11.99
CA ALA A 191 7.69 -1.21 -11.83
C ALA A 191 8.57 -2.22 -11.06
N ASN A 192 8.10 -3.45 -10.86
CA ASN A 192 8.84 -4.44 -10.07
C ASN A 192 9.90 -5.11 -10.94
N THR A 193 11.03 -5.44 -10.32
CA THR A 193 12.01 -6.37 -10.87
C THR A 193 11.92 -7.69 -10.12
N ILE A 194 11.39 -8.71 -10.79
CA ILE A 194 11.10 -10.03 -10.22
C ILE A 194 12.03 -11.04 -10.89
N ARG A 195 12.94 -11.63 -10.13
CA ARG A 195 13.86 -12.65 -10.69
C ARG A 195 13.18 -13.99 -10.97
N GLY A 196 12.16 -14.34 -10.17
CA GLY A 196 11.39 -15.56 -10.33
C GLY A 196 10.17 -15.39 -11.25
N ASN A 197 9.15 -16.19 -10.98
CA ASN A 197 7.87 -16.16 -11.67
C ASN A 197 6.95 -15.08 -11.10
N LEU A 198 6.06 -14.58 -11.94
CA LEU A 198 4.93 -13.74 -11.55
C LEU A 198 3.61 -14.48 -11.78
N GLY A 199 2.83 -14.71 -10.74
CA GLY A 199 1.55 -15.41 -10.83
C GLY A 199 0.42 -14.66 -10.17
N CYS A 200 -0.67 -14.47 -10.90
CA CYS A 200 -1.85 -13.78 -10.38
C CYS A 200 -3.14 -14.51 -10.70
N PHE A 201 -3.94 -14.81 -9.68
CA PHE A 201 -5.13 -15.64 -9.81
C PHE A 201 -6.26 -15.10 -8.94
N GLY A 202 -7.50 -15.17 -9.43
CA GLY A 202 -8.69 -14.84 -8.65
C GLY A 202 -8.77 -13.41 -8.09
N ASN A 203 -7.94 -12.47 -8.54
CA ASN A 203 -7.99 -11.09 -8.07
C ASN A 203 -9.20 -10.38 -8.67
N THR A 204 -9.95 -9.67 -7.83
CA THR A 204 -11.19 -8.98 -8.21
C THR A 204 -11.14 -7.53 -7.76
N VAL A 205 -12.09 -6.76 -8.27
CA VAL A 205 -12.39 -5.40 -7.83
C VAL A 205 -13.84 -5.40 -7.40
N ASN A 206 -14.10 -5.14 -6.13
CA ASN A 206 -15.45 -5.18 -5.54
C ASN A 206 -16.22 -6.45 -5.93
N GLY A 207 -15.57 -7.61 -5.81
CA GLY A 207 -16.09 -8.93 -6.15
C GLY A 207 -16.21 -9.24 -7.64
N ALA A 208 -15.88 -8.30 -8.53
CA ALA A 208 -15.95 -8.48 -9.98
C ALA A 208 -14.57 -8.78 -10.58
N THR A 209 -14.50 -9.71 -11.54
CA THR A 209 -13.31 -9.86 -12.38
C THR A 209 -13.25 -8.70 -13.35
N VAL A 210 -12.19 -7.89 -13.28
CA VAL A 210 -11.96 -6.75 -14.15
C VAL A 210 -10.81 -7.07 -15.11
N ALA A 211 -10.93 -6.63 -16.37
CA ALA A 211 -9.84 -6.72 -17.34
C ALA A 211 -8.64 -5.90 -16.84
N ASN A 212 -7.43 -6.42 -17.00
CA ASN A 212 -6.21 -5.78 -16.51
C ASN A 212 -6.20 -5.57 -14.98
N ASN A 213 -6.73 -6.55 -14.22
CA ASN A 213 -6.53 -6.63 -12.78
C ASN A 213 -5.73 -7.91 -12.45
N PRO A 214 -4.50 -7.80 -11.90
CA PRO A 214 -3.80 -6.56 -11.55
C PRO A 214 -3.45 -5.66 -12.76
N THR A 215 -3.29 -4.36 -12.55
CA THR A 215 -2.84 -3.35 -13.54
C THR A 215 -1.35 -3.02 -13.32
N ASN A 216 -0.71 -2.43 -14.32
CA ASN A 216 0.64 -1.87 -14.21
C ASN A 216 0.74 -0.39 -14.59
N ASP A 217 -0.39 0.28 -14.87
CA ASP A 217 -0.54 1.71 -15.17
C ASP A 217 0.51 2.36 -16.08
N GLY A 218 1.07 1.56 -17.00
CA GLY A 218 2.11 1.98 -17.94
C GLY A 218 3.55 1.81 -17.45
N ASN A 219 3.74 1.35 -16.21
CA ASN A 219 5.00 1.00 -15.55
C ASN A 219 5.19 -0.54 -15.50
N PRO A 220 5.64 -1.19 -16.60
CA PRO A 220 5.66 -2.64 -16.71
C PRO A 220 6.61 -3.32 -15.72
N ASN A 221 6.26 -4.54 -15.32
CA ASN A 221 7.13 -5.38 -14.50
C ASN A 221 8.21 -6.05 -15.34
N THR A 222 9.44 -6.10 -14.82
CA THR A 222 10.51 -6.94 -15.36
C THR A 222 10.50 -8.30 -14.67
N VAL A 223 10.06 -9.34 -15.36
CA VAL A 223 9.97 -10.71 -14.83
C VAL A 223 10.99 -11.61 -15.52
N GLY A 224 11.87 -12.24 -14.73
CA GLY A 224 12.91 -13.17 -15.21
C GLY A 224 12.38 -14.57 -15.50
N GLY A 225 11.33 -15.00 -14.79
CA GLY A 225 10.64 -16.26 -15.01
C GLY A 225 9.37 -16.13 -15.88
N THR A 226 8.40 -17.01 -15.64
CA THR A 226 7.12 -17.01 -16.37
C THR A 226 6.08 -16.12 -15.71
N ARG A 227 5.22 -15.54 -16.54
CA ARG A 227 3.97 -14.91 -16.10
C ARG A 227 2.81 -15.90 -16.20
N SER A 228 1.86 -15.83 -15.27
CA SER A 228 0.71 -16.74 -15.26
C SER A 228 -0.57 -16.10 -14.73
N GLY A 229 -1.71 -16.65 -15.16
CA GLY A 229 -3.04 -16.18 -14.80
C GLY A 229 -3.30 -14.77 -15.30
N GLN A 230 -3.87 -13.92 -14.43
CA GLN A 230 -4.21 -12.53 -14.74
C GLN A 230 -2.98 -11.67 -15.07
N CYS A 231 -1.80 -12.06 -14.61
CA CYS A 231 -0.55 -11.32 -14.84
C CYS A 231 0.16 -11.68 -16.15
N THR A 232 -0.47 -12.46 -17.03
CA THR A 232 0.15 -12.86 -18.31
C THR A 232 0.50 -11.64 -19.20
N GLY A 233 -0.22 -10.52 -19.05
CA GLY A 233 -0.01 -9.29 -19.81
C GLY A 233 0.72 -8.14 -19.10
N LEU A 234 1.26 -8.34 -17.89
CA LEU A 234 1.84 -7.28 -17.04
C LEU A 234 3.36 -7.10 -17.09
#